data_AF-A0A0D2N5P7-F1
#
_entry.id   AF-A0A0D2N5P7-F1
#
_cell.length_a   1.000
_cell.length_b   1.000
_cell.length_c   1.000
_cell.angle_alpha   90.00
_cell.angle_beta   90.00
_cell.angle_gamma   90.00
#
_symmetry.space_group_name_H-M   'P 1'
#
loop_
_entity.id
_entity.type
_entity.pdbx_description
1 polymer ?
#
loop_
_entity_poly.entity_id
_entity_poly.type
_entity_poly.pdbx_seq_one_letter_code
_entity_poly.pdbx_strand_id
1 'polypeptide(L)'
;MKHLKTHTVSSEARHVGTVPAARAGQPVVRAPQRLCTASAVPQQQSSRQQQDQQPLRLQEQYAPATSMLSADAALTRRMTLGLVAAAPGLLAALDARAVQGLTAGRIPGVSAEPDSEGFYTYSRPEGKSGWSEIPRYSFKVPAGWDETPVSIADLGGAEIDLRFGERQQGNLVVVVAPVARFADIGFNADVRIEDLGPPDRIIAGFAPELYGRPLDEGDVLEQAVVTRGGLSYYQWAVKPHRLVSATAVGNRLFLISVATPTARQWRKYERELRVIQESFTVPGGSA
;
A
#
# COMPACT_ATOMS: atom_id res chain seq x y z
N MET A 1 39.08 -46.18 44.86
CA MET A 1 38.25 -47.40 44.82
C MET A 1 36.86 -46.96 44.35
N LYS A 2 36.30 -47.28 43.18
CA LYS A 2 36.46 -48.41 42.26
C LYS A 2 36.22 -47.93 40.80
N HIS A 3 37.07 -48.46 39.91
CA HIS A 3 36.90 -48.84 38.50
C HIS A 3 36.46 -47.87 37.37
N LEU A 4 37.45 -47.59 36.51
CA LEU A 4 37.44 -47.52 35.04
C LEU A 4 36.55 -48.58 34.36
N LYS A 5 35.97 -48.22 33.20
CA LYS A 5 36.03 -49.04 31.97
C LYS A 5 35.93 -48.17 30.71
N THR A 6 37.06 -48.10 30.03
CA THR A 6 37.27 -47.79 28.61
C THR A 6 36.65 -48.88 27.74
N HIS A 7 36.10 -48.51 26.58
CA HIS A 7 35.99 -49.41 25.43
C HIS A 7 36.50 -48.69 24.17
N THR A 8 37.54 -49.29 23.61
CA THR A 8 38.15 -49.06 22.30
C THR A 8 37.84 -50.27 21.44
N VAL A 9 37.37 -50.09 20.20
CA VAL A 9 37.59 -50.96 19.02
C VAL A 9 37.48 -50.00 17.81
N SER A 10 38.53 -49.70 17.05
CA SER A 10 39.08 -50.45 15.88
C SER A 10 37.99 -50.83 14.85
N SER A 11 38.18 -50.86 13.54
CA SER A 11 39.27 -50.62 12.59
C SER A 11 38.66 -50.89 11.20
N GLU A 12 39.39 -50.54 10.14
CA GLU A 12 39.22 -50.91 8.72
C GLU A 12 38.19 -50.14 7.88
N ALA A 13 38.39 -49.91 6.58
CA ALA A 13 39.53 -49.62 5.72
C ALA A 13 38.99 -49.77 4.28
N ARG A 14 39.32 -48.77 3.44
CA ARG A 14 39.53 -48.88 1.98
C ARG A 14 38.39 -49.43 1.10
N HIS A 15 37.89 -48.56 0.21
CA HIS A 15 38.10 -48.83 -1.22
C HIS A 15 38.22 -47.57 -2.06
N VAL A 16 39.18 -47.68 -2.99
CA VAL A 16 39.65 -46.72 -3.97
C VAL A 16 38.84 -46.91 -5.25
N GLY A 17 38.51 -45.81 -5.93
CA GLY A 17 37.92 -45.82 -7.27
C GLY A 17 38.07 -44.45 -7.91
N THR A 18 39.14 -44.29 -8.70
CA THR A 18 39.56 -43.05 -9.37
C THR A 18 39.47 -43.25 -10.89
N VAL A 19 38.79 -42.31 -11.59
CA VAL A 19 39.04 -41.82 -12.99
C VAL A 19 38.59 -42.72 -14.17
N PRO A 20 38.23 -42.19 -15.38
CA PRO A 20 38.57 -40.88 -15.97
C PRO A 20 37.48 -40.03 -16.63
N ALA A 21 37.90 -38.77 -16.87
CA ALA A 21 37.38 -37.83 -17.84
C ALA A 21 37.65 -38.26 -19.30
N ALA A 22 36.72 -37.94 -20.20
CA ALA A 22 36.94 -37.96 -21.65
C ALA A 22 36.63 -36.58 -22.25
N ARG A 23 37.42 -36.26 -23.28
CA ARG A 23 37.76 -34.93 -23.81
C ARG A 23 37.24 -34.81 -25.25
N ALA A 24 36.84 -33.59 -25.61
CA ALA A 24 36.87 -32.96 -26.94
C ALA A 24 36.13 -33.59 -28.14
N GLY A 25 35.37 -32.72 -28.83
CA GLY A 25 34.95 -32.92 -30.22
C GLY A 25 33.98 -31.85 -30.73
N GLN A 26 34.47 -30.67 -31.10
CA GLN A 26 33.88 -29.90 -32.22
C GLN A 26 34.55 -30.37 -33.51
N PRO A 27 33.87 -30.31 -34.68
CA PRO A 27 34.17 -29.20 -35.59
C PRO A 27 33.00 -28.69 -36.48
N VAL A 28 33.04 -27.37 -36.76
CA VAL A 28 33.01 -26.74 -38.10
C VAL A 28 31.70 -26.70 -38.94
N VAL A 29 31.20 -25.46 -39.09
CA VAL A 29 30.80 -24.72 -40.32
C VAL A 29 29.68 -25.26 -41.22
N ARG A 30 28.58 -24.48 -41.33
CA ARG A 30 28.16 -23.79 -42.59
C ARG A 30 26.92 -22.93 -42.38
N ALA A 31 27.06 -21.62 -42.66
CA ALA A 31 25.98 -20.81 -43.21
C ALA A 31 25.76 -21.21 -44.68
N PRO A 32 24.55 -20.99 -45.23
CA PRO A 32 24.43 -19.80 -46.09
C PRO A 32 23.09 -19.05 -45.98
N GLN A 33 23.23 -17.73 -46.05
CA GLN A 33 22.51 -16.78 -46.92
C GLN A 33 20.97 -16.71 -46.92
N ARG A 34 20.52 -15.49 -46.58
CA ARG A 34 19.59 -14.61 -47.29
C ARG A 34 18.27 -15.23 -47.76
N LEU A 35 17.16 -14.67 -47.29
CA LEU A 35 16.24 -13.98 -48.21
C LEU A 35 15.44 -12.92 -47.46
N CYS A 36 15.54 -11.70 -47.98
CA CYS A 36 14.65 -10.60 -47.67
C CYS A 36 13.25 -10.91 -48.19
N THR A 37 12.21 -10.62 -47.42
CA THR A 37 10.94 -10.10 -47.95
C THR A 37 10.26 -9.28 -46.85
N ALA A 38 10.41 -7.96 -46.97
CA ALA A 38 9.46 -7.02 -46.41
C ALA A 38 8.19 -7.11 -47.28
N SER A 39 7.06 -7.46 -46.67
CA SER A 39 5.74 -7.22 -47.27
C SER A 39 4.98 -6.26 -46.38
N ALA A 40 5.04 -5.00 -46.80
CA ALA A 40 4.06 -3.98 -46.43
C ALA A 40 2.68 -4.42 -46.96
N VAL A 41 1.66 -4.28 -46.12
CA VAL A 41 0.24 -4.41 -46.48
C VAL A 41 -0.48 -3.16 -45.96
N PRO A 42 -1.43 -2.59 -46.73
CA PRO A 42 -1.59 -1.16 -46.86
C PRO A 42 -2.61 -0.55 -45.91
N GLN A 43 -2.44 0.75 -45.67
CA GLN A 43 -3.47 1.64 -45.18
C GLN A 43 -4.66 1.66 -46.14
N GLN A 44 -5.86 1.35 -45.63
CA GLN A 44 -7.11 1.75 -46.25
C GLN A 44 -7.74 2.88 -45.42
N GLN A 45 -7.52 4.10 -45.89
CA GLN A 45 -8.38 5.23 -45.63
C GLN A 45 -9.73 4.98 -46.32
N SER A 46 -10.81 5.00 -45.54
CA SER A 46 -12.16 5.18 -46.07
C SER A 46 -12.75 6.43 -45.44
N SER A 47 -13.12 7.32 -46.33
CA SER A 47 -13.55 8.69 -46.11
C SER A 47 -15.05 8.77 -45.82
N ARG A 48 -15.43 9.85 -45.11
CA ARG A 48 -16.70 10.60 -45.22
C ARG A 48 -18.01 9.94 -44.74
N GLN A 49 -18.49 10.48 -43.62
CA GLN A 49 -19.82 11.09 -43.43
C GLN A 49 -19.69 11.99 -42.19
N GLN A 50 -19.31 13.27 -42.30
CA GLN A 50 -20.19 14.43 -42.55
C GLN A 50 -21.67 14.16 -42.26
N GLN A 51 -22.07 14.46 -41.02
CA GLN A 51 -23.43 14.86 -40.71
C GLN A 51 -23.39 16.09 -39.79
N ASP A 52 -24.26 17.01 -40.14
CA ASP A 52 -24.33 18.41 -39.78
C ASP A 52 -24.70 18.70 -38.32
N GLN A 53 -24.11 19.80 -37.84
CA GLN A 53 -24.72 20.94 -37.15
C GLN A 53 -25.82 20.67 -36.10
N GLN A 54 -25.59 21.10 -34.84
CA GLN A 54 -25.99 22.43 -34.35
C GLN A 54 -25.65 22.61 -32.85
N PRO A 55 -25.24 23.82 -32.41
CA PRO A 55 -25.06 24.14 -30.99
C PRO A 55 -26.38 24.59 -30.35
N LEU A 56 -26.76 23.98 -29.22
CA LEU A 56 -27.87 24.43 -28.39
C LEU A 56 -27.55 25.80 -27.77
N ARG A 57 -28.13 26.84 -28.37
CA ARG A 57 -28.33 28.15 -27.73
C ARG A 57 -29.38 27.99 -26.64
N LEU A 58 -29.00 28.22 -25.39
CA LEU A 58 -29.93 28.54 -24.32
C LEU A 58 -30.40 29.98 -24.50
N GLN A 59 -31.66 30.14 -24.86
CA GLN A 59 -32.33 31.43 -24.93
C GLN A 59 -33.73 31.23 -24.35
N GLU A 60 -33.92 31.63 -23.09
CA GLU A 60 -35.26 31.93 -22.59
C GLU A 60 -35.21 33.22 -21.76
N GLN A 61 -35.86 34.23 -22.32
CA GLN A 61 -36.05 35.56 -21.76
C GLN A 61 -37.33 35.60 -20.92
N TYR A 62 -37.28 36.39 -19.83
CA TYR A 62 -38.32 37.29 -19.27
C TYR A 62 -39.75 36.75 -19.01
N ALA A 63 -40.49 37.07 -17.94
CA ALA A 63 -40.31 37.82 -16.69
C ALA A 63 -41.65 37.67 -15.88
N PRO A 64 -42.10 38.59 -15.01
CA PRO A 64 -42.25 38.35 -13.57
C PRO A 64 -43.72 38.32 -13.08
N ALA A 65 -43.95 37.76 -11.89
CA ALA A 65 -45.12 38.12 -11.09
C ALA A 65 -44.87 37.94 -9.59
N THR A 66 -45.35 38.95 -8.89
CA THR A 66 -45.13 39.44 -7.53
C THR A 66 -45.96 38.73 -6.45
N SER A 67 -45.53 38.93 -5.19
CA SER A 67 -46.31 38.92 -3.94
C SER A 67 -46.61 37.53 -3.33
N MET A 68 -46.55 37.29 -2.01
CA MET A 68 -46.61 38.14 -0.82
C MET A 68 -45.74 37.55 0.30
N LEU A 69 -44.87 38.38 0.90
CA LEU A 69 -44.33 38.15 2.24
C LEU A 69 -45.14 39.03 3.18
N SER A 70 -46.04 38.42 3.95
CA SER A 70 -46.69 39.07 5.09
C SER A 70 -45.69 39.11 6.23
N ALA A 71 -45.24 40.32 6.55
CA ALA A 71 -44.57 40.65 7.79
C ALA A 71 -45.61 41.27 8.71
N ASP A 72 -45.95 40.59 9.81
CA ASP A 72 -46.52 41.24 10.99
C ASP A 72 -46.32 40.34 12.21
N ALA A 73 -45.31 40.67 13.01
CA ALA A 73 -45.30 40.44 14.44
C ALA A 73 -44.32 41.43 15.07
N ALA A 74 -44.82 42.63 15.33
CA ALA A 74 -44.18 43.63 16.15
C ALA A 74 -43.92 43.04 17.55
N LEU A 75 -42.66 42.95 17.97
CA LEU A 75 -42.35 42.87 19.39
C LEU A 75 -41.34 43.95 19.76
N THR A 76 -41.88 44.92 20.50
CA THR A 76 -41.27 46.18 20.89
C THR A 76 -40.09 45.99 21.82
N ARG A 77 -39.00 46.62 21.42
CA ARG A 77 -37.75 46.85 22.12
C ARG A 77 -38.00 47.78 23.32
N ARG A 78 -38.04 47.28 24.56
CA ARG A 78 -37.60 47.98 25.80
C ARG A 78 -37.97 47.21 27.08
N MET A 79 -36.96 47.05 27.94
CA MET A 79 -37.03 46.76 29.39
C MET A 79 -37.46 45.34 29.75
N THR A 80 -36.62 44.51 30.38
CA THR A 80 -36.11 44.72 31.75
C THR A 80 -34.80 43.96 32.00
N LEU A 81 -33.90 44.62 32.73
CA LEU A 81 -32.68 44.08 33.33
C LEU A 81 -32.99 43.43 34.70
N GLY A 82 -32.19 42.43 35.10
CA GLY A 82 -32.03 41.93 36.47
C GLY A 82 -32.81 40.62 36.74
N LEU A 83 -32.28 39.58 37.39
CA LEU A 83 -31.13 39.46 38.29
C LEU A 83 -30.76 37.96 38.47
N VAL A 84 -29.47 37.63 38.28
CA VAL A 84 -28.57 36.75 39.08
C VAL A 84 -29.13 35.51 39.82
N ALA A 85 -28.54 34.32 39.57
CA ALA A 85 -27.73 33.59 40.57
C ALA A 85 -27.33 32.14 40.16
N ALA A 86 -26.02 31.89 40.25
CA ALA A 86 -25.36 30.65 40.71
C ALA A 86 -25.63 29.29 40.04
N ALA A 87 -24.70 28.88 39.17
CA ALA A 87 -24.28 27.48 39.06
C ALA A 87 -22.75 27.42 38.86
N PRO A 88 -21.95 27.21 39.92
CA PRO A 88 -20.55 26.86 39.75
C PRO A 88 -20.46 25.35 39.52
N GLY A 89 -19.84 24.95 38.41
CA GLY A 89 -19.45 23.55 38.19
C GLY A 89 -20.35 22.80 37.23
N LEU A 90 -20.05 22.93 35.94
CA LEU A 90 -19.63 21.81 35.11
C LEU A 90 -19.03 22.41 33.84
N LEU A 91 -17.86 23.04 33.96
CA LEU A 91 -16.92 23.07 32.84
C LEU A 91 -16.43 21.63 32.70
N ALA A 92 -17.23 20.77 32.07
CA ALA A 92 -16.68 19.60 31.44
C ALA A 92 -15.66 20.16 30.45
N ALA A 93 -14.38 20.01 30.80
CA ALA A 93 -13.30 20.12 29.86
C ALA A 93 -13.66 19.16 28.72
N LEU A 94 -14.26 19.69 27.66
CA LEU A 94 -14.10 19.10 26.36
C LEU A 94 -12.59 19.14 26.18
N ASP A 95 -11.96 17.98 26.30
CA ASP A 95 -10.60 17.75 25.86
C ASP A 95 -10.58 18.07 24.36
N ALA A 96 -10.48 19.36 24.05
CA ALA A 96 -9.96 19.83 22.80
C ALA A 96 -8.50 19.41 22.84
N ARG A 97 -8.23 18.15 22.48
CA ARG A 97 -6.93 17.71 22.01
C ARG A 97 -6.65 18.56 20.79
N ALA A 98 -6.05 19.72 21.02
CA ALA A 98 -5.43 20.49 19.97
C ALA A 98 -4.47 19.53 19.28
N VAL A 99 -4.74 19.26 17.99
CA VAL A 99 -3.77 18.58 17.14
C VAL A 99 -2.59 19.54 17.04
N GLN A 100 -1.63 19.33 17.94
CA GLN A 100 -0.36 20.06 18.03
C GLN A 100 0.54 19.62 16.87
N GLY A 101 0.05 19.82 15.64
CA GLY A 101 0.57 19.20 14.41
C GLY A 101 1.24 20.18 13.44
N LEU A 102 1.49 21.42 13.84
CA LEU A 102 2.15 22.43 12.99
C LEU A 102 3.45 22.96 13.60
N THR A 103 4.19 22.11 14.34
CA THR A 103 5.60 22.41 14.57
C THR A 103 6.33 22.14 13.25
N ALA A 104 6.87 23.19 12.63
CA ALA A 104 7.62 23.09 11.38
C ALA A 104 8.64 21.92 11.45
N GLY A 105 8.55 20.99 10.49
CA GLY A 105 9.40 19.80 10.42
C GLY A 105 8.82 18.51 11.00
N ARG A 106 7.60 18.50 11.54
CA ARG A 106 6.92 17.25 11.91
C ARG A 106 6.08 16.70 10.76
N ILE A 107 6.33 15.45 10.42
CA ILE A 107 5.55 14.70 9.44
C ILE A 107 4.19 14.35 10.07
N PRO A 108 3.05 14.77 9.47
CA PRO A 108 1.74 14.41 9.98
C PRO A 108 1.59 12.89 10.12
N GLY A 109 1.12 12.44 11.28
CA GLY A 109 0.88 11.02 11.55
C GLY A 109 2.08 10.24 12.11
N VAL A 110 3.30 10.79 12.09
CA VAL A 110 4.45 10.17 12.75
C VAL A 110 4.46 10.50 14.25
N SER A 111 4.77 9.52 15.10
CA SER A 111 4.89 9.71 16.54
C SER A 111 5.94 10.78 16.91
N ALA A 112 5.75 11.46 18.04
CA ALA A 112 6.68 12.50 18.49
C ALA A 112 8.03 11.92 18.95
N GLU A 113 7.99 10.75 19.57
CA GLU A 113 9.13 10.06 20.16
C GLU A 113 9.22 8.65 19.59
N PRO A 114 10.44 8.08 19.48
CA PRO A 114 10.63 6.70 19.13
C PRO A 114 10.24 5.77 20.28
N ASP A 115 9.97 4.51 19.96
CA ASP A 115 9.78 3.45 20.94
C ASP A 115 11.12 2.99 21.56
N SER A 116 11.06 1.97 22.42
CA SER A 116 12.24 1.40 23.09
C SER A 116 13.28 0.81 22.14
N GLU A 117 12.88 0.51 20.90
CA GLU A 117 13.74 -0.05 19.84
C GLU A 117 14.26 1.04 18.88
N GLY A 118 13.90 2.31 19.11
CA GLY A 118 14.32 3.44 18.29
C GLY A 118 13.44 3.70 17.06
N PHE A 119 12.29 3.04 16.94
CA PHE A 119 11.37 3.21 15.81
C PHE A 119 10.26 4.21 16.14
N TYR A 120 9.91 5.03 15.15
CA TYR A 120 8.73 5.88 15.20
C TYR A 120 7.53 5.11 14.67
N THR A 121 6.31 5.48 15.06
CA THR A 121 5.08 4.90 14.50
C THR A 121 4.43 5.91 13.57
N TYR A 122 4.29 5.56 12.29
CA TYR A 122 3.39 6.26 11.37
C TYR A 122 1.98 5.74 11.59
N SER A 123 1.02 6.66 11.73
CA SER A 123 -0.41 6.39 11.73
C SER A 123 -1.08 7.31 10.73
N ARG A 124 -1.81 6.75 9.77
CA ARG A 124 -2.54 7.54 8.76
C ARG A 124 -3.44 8.58 9.46
N PRO A 125 -3.23 9.89 9.24
CA PRO A 125 -4.05 10.94 9.84
C PRO A 125 -5.52 10.86 9.41
N GLU A 126 -6.43 11.30 10.28
CA GLU A 126 -7.82 11.54 9.88
C GLU A 126 -7.93 12.68 8.88
N GLY A 127 -8.87 12.55 7.95
CA GLY A 127 -9.12 13.57 6.93
C GLY A 127 -8.03 13.70 5.88
N LYS A 128 -7.03 12.80 5.82
CA LYS A 128 -6.10 12.72 4.68
C LYS A 128 -6.94 12.48 3.41
N SER A 129 -6.90 13.48 2.52
CA SER A 129 -7.80 13.61 1.37
C SER A 129 -7.73 12.40 0.45
N GLY A 130 -8.87 11.76 0.27
CA GLY A 130 -9.14 10.65 -0.63
C GLY A 130 -10.66 10.52 -0.74
N TRP A 131 -11.17 10.01 -1.85
CA TRP A 131 -12.60 10.07 -2.21
C TRP A 131 -13.57 9.31 -1.28
N SER A 132 -13.09 8.73 -0.17
CA SER A 132 -13.88 8.02 0.83
C SER A 132 -13.15 7.97 2.17
N GLU A 133 -13.89 7.70 3.25
CA GLU A 133 -13.29 7.32 4.53
C GLU A 133 -12.49 6.01 4.38
N ILE A 134 -11.19 6.08 4.60
CA ILE A 134 -10.26 4.94 4.54
C ILE A 134 -9.94 4.56 5.98
N PRO A 135 -10.15 3.29 6.40
CA PRO A 135 -9.71 2.79 7.69
C PRO A 135 -8.27 3.19 7.97
N ARG A 136 -8.00 3.63 9.21
CA ARG A 136 -6.63 3.99 9.60
C ARG A 136 -5.72 2.76 9.43
N TYR A 137 -4.46 2.99 9.10
CA TYR A 137 -3.42 1.98 9.20
C TYR A 137 -2.20 2.60 9.88
N SER A 138 -1.35 1.74 10.42
CA SER A 138 -0.09 2.17 11.02
C SER A 138 1.04 1.17 10.77
N PHE A 139 2.27 1.65 10.89
CA PHE A 139 3.49 0.86 10.82
C PHE A 139 4.63 1.61 11.50
N LYS A 140 5.67 0.87 11.91
CA LYS A 140 6.91 1.42 12.44
C LYS A 140 7.83 1.90 11.33
N VAL A 141 8.60 2.95 11.57
CA VAL A 141 9.60 3.51 10.64
C VAL A 141 10.86 3.94 11.38
N PRO A 142 12.06 3.78 10.77
CA PRO A 142 13.28 4.36 11.29
C PRO A 142 13.24 5.90 11.28
N ALA A 143 14.15 6.51 12.05
CA ALA A 143 14.36 7.95 12.02
C ALA A 143 14.77 8.44 10.62
N GLY A 144 14.28 9.62 10.23
CA GLY A 144 14.70 10.33 9.02
C GLY A 144 13.96 9.95 7.74
N TRP A 145 12.99 9.04 7.79
CA TRP A 145 12.09 8.78 6.66
C TRP A 145 11.04 9.89 6.54
N ASP A 146 10.67 10.25 5.30
CA ASP A 146 9.71 11.32 5.01
C ASP A 146 8.66 10.93 3.96
N GLU A 147 7.53 11.63 3.98
CA GLU A 147 6.41 11.45 3.06
C GLU A 147 6.67 12.19 1.74
N THR A 148 6.50 11.46 0.64
CA THR A 148 6.49 12.05 -0.70
C THR A 148 5.04 12.20 -1.17
N PRO A 149 4.65 13.39 -1.67
CA PRO A 149 3.31 13.59 -2.23
C PRO A 149 2.97 12.56 -3.31
N VAL A 150 1.75 12.03 -3.27
CA VAL A 150 1.25 11.07 -4.27
C VAL A 150 0.48 11.82 -5.34
N SER A 151 0.72 11.47 -6.60
CA SER A 151 -0.05 11.97 -7.74
C SER A 151 -0.87 10.87 -8.38
N ILE A 152 -2.10 11.19 -8.82
CA ILE A 152 -2.94 10.28 -9.60
C ILE A 152 -2.28 9.94 -10.96
N ALA A 153 -1.39 10.80 -11.44
CA ALA A 153 -0.64 10.56 -12.67
C ALA A 153 0.49 9.53 -12.52
N ASP A 154 0.83 9.12 -11.30
CA ASP A 154 1.82 8.08 -11.08
C ASP A 154 1.28 6.71 -11.54
N LEU A 155 2.18 5.79 -11.91
CA LEU A 155 1.81 4.40 -12.18
C LEU A 155 1.15 3.80 -10.92
N GLY A 156 -0.10 3.34 -11.05
CA GLY A 156 -0.90 2.85 -9.92
C GLY A 156 -1.37 3.95 -8.97
N GLY A 157 -1.17 5.23 -9.31
CA GLY A 157 -1.39 6.39 -8.44
C GLY A 157 -2.81 6.58 -7.94
N ALA A 158 -3.81 5.97 -8.58
CA ALA A 158 -5.20 6.00 -8.12
C ALA A 158 -5.42 5.24 -6.80
N GLU A 159 -4.60 4.21 -6.52
CA GLU A 159 -4.74 3.36 -5.32
C GLU A 159 -3.61 3.56 -4.31
N ILE A 160 -2.60 4.36 -4.64
CA ILE A 160 -1.50 4.68 -3.72
C ILE A 160 -1.99 5.75 -2.74
N ASP A 161 -2.03 5.42 -1.44
CA ASP A 161 -2.40 6.37 -0.38
C ASP A 161 -1.17 7.05 0.25
N LEU A 162 -0.01 6.39 0.20
CA LEU A 162 1.23 6.90 0.79
C LEU A 162 2.46 6.46 0.01
N ARG A 163 3.38 7.40 -0.21
CA ARG A 163 4.79 7.13 -0.52
C ARG A 163 5.62 7.66 0.65
N PHE A 164 6.49 6.81 1.20
CA PHE A 164 7.34 7.16 2.34
C PHE A 164 8.75 6.64 2.08
N GLY A 165 9.80 7.31 2.53
CA GLY A 165 11.14 6.85 2.20
C GLY A 165 12.30 7.63 2.80
N GLU A 166 13.47 7.01 2.75
CA GLU A 166 14.76 7.68 2.83
C GLU A 166 15.66 7.12 1.72
N ARG A 167 16.20 7.99 0.87
CA ARG A 167 17.09 7.72 -0.25
C ARG A 167 18.19 6.70 0.05
N GLN A 168 18.78 6.72 1.25
CA GLN A 168 19.85 5.78 1.61
C GLN A 168 19.34 4.44 2.14
N GLN A 169 18.17 4.39 2.76
CA GLN A 169 17.66 3.20 3.43
C GLN A 169 16.71 2.40 2.54
N GLY A 170 15.80 3.08 1.86
CA GLY A 170 14.77 2.48 1.02
C GLY A 170 13.54 3.37 0.90
N ASN A 171 12.51 2.82 0.28
CA ASN A 171 11.23 3.49 0.12
C ASN A 171 10.12 2.47 0.32
N LEU A 172 8.95 2.96 0.69
CA LEU A 172 7.74 2.17 0.78
C LEU A 172 6.57 2.88 0.12
N VAL A 173 5.60 2.06 -0.26
CA VAL A 173 4.29 2.52 -0.70
C VAL A 173 3.22 1.80 0.10
N VAL A 174 2.14 2.51 0.42
CA VAL A 174 0.90 1.90 0.91
C VAL A 174 -0.15 2.04 -0.17
N VAL A 175 -0.70 0.91 -0.58
CA VAL A 175 -1.77 0.77 -1.56
C VAL A 175 -3.05 0.44 -0.81
N VAL A 176 -4.12 1.16 -1.15
CA VAL A 176 -5.47 0.96 -0.65
C VAL A 176 -6.37 0.71 -1.86
N ALA A 177 -6.63 -0.56 -2.14
CA ALA A 177 -7.33 -0.99 -3.34
C ALA A 177 -8.77 -1.47 -3.02
N PRO A 178 -9.72 -1.33 -3.96
CA PRO A 178 -11.03 -1.93 -3.81
C PRO A 178 -10.95 -3.46 -3.91
N VAL A 179 -11.62 -4.15 -2.99
CA VAL A 179 -11.73 -5.64 -3.00
C VAL A 179 -12.39 -6.19 -4.27
N ALA A 180 -13.20 -5.35 -4.94
CA ALA A 180 -13.84 -5.64 -6.22
C ALA A 180 -12.85 -6.02 -7.35
N ARG A 181 -11.54 -5.74 -7.18
CA ARG A 181 -10.49 -6.25 -8.09
C ARG A 181 -10.43 -7.78 -8.13
N PHE A 182 -10.74 -8.44 -7.01
CA PHE A 182 -10.49 -9.86 -6.82
C PHE A 182 -11.76 -10.70 -6.81
N ALA A 183 -12.86 -10.14 -6.33
CA ALA A 183 -14.14 -10.83 -6.24
C ALA A 183 -15.29 -9.85 -6.48
N ASP A 184 -16.40 -10.35 -7.04
CA ASP A 184 -17.66 -9.60 -7.07
C ASP A 184 -18.35 -9.79 -5.72
N ILE A 185 -18.47 -8.72 -4.95
CA ILE A 185 -18.87 -8.77 -3.55
C ILE A 185 -20.06 -7.84 -3.33
N GLY A 186 -21.07 -8.34 -2.63
CA GLY A 186 -22.25 -7.56 -2.29
C GLY A 186 -21.91 -6.29 -1.51
N PHE A 187 -22.78 -5.28 -1.63
CA PHE A 187 -22.67 -4.05 -0.86
C PHE A 187 -22.55 -4.35 0.65
N ASN A 188 -21.65 -3.66 1.34
CA ASN A 188 -21.38 -3.79 2.78
C ASN A 188 -20.90 -5.16 3.26
N ALA A 189 -20.34 -5.98 2.37
CA ALA A 189 -19.64 -7.19 2.81
C ALA A 189 -18.39 -6.84 3.65
N ASP A 190 -18.25 -7.51 4.78
CA ASP A 190 -17.02 -7.49 5.56
C ASP A 190 -16.06 -8.57 5.03
N VAL A 191 -15.17 -8.17 4.15
CA VAL A 191 -14.33 -9.09 3.38
C VAL A 191 -12.97 -9.22 4.04
N ARG A 192 -12.56 -10.48 4.27
CA ARG A 192 -11.25 -10.83 4.78
C ARG A 192 -10.34 -11.23 3.61
N ILE A 193 -9.03 -11.19 3.81
CA ILE A 193 -8.09 -11.40 2.70
C ILE A 193 -8.16 -12.83 2.15
N GLU A 194 -8.57 -13.77 2.99
CA GLU A 194 -8.80 -15.17 2.68
C GLU A 194 -9.95 -15.36 1.69
N ASP A 195 -10.98 -14.50 1.76
CA ASP A 195 -12.13 -14.52 0.85
C ASP A 195 -11.73 -14.06 -0.57
N LEU A 196 -10.67 -13.26 -0.68
CA LEU A 196 -10.16 -12.74 -1.95
C LEU A 196 -9.28 -13.77 -2.69
N GLY A 197 -8.71 -14.72 -1.95
CA GLY A 197 -7.95 -15.85 -2.47
C GLY A 197 -6.64 -16.14 -1.74
N PRO A 198 -5.86 -17.11 -2.25
CA PRO A 198 -4.58 -17.47 -1.67
C PRO A 198 -3.53 -16.37 -1.88
N PRO A 199 -2.44 -16.35 -1.08
CA PRO A 199 -1.40 -15.35 -1.17
C PRO A 199 -0.85 -15.12 -2.60
N ASP A 200 -0.60 -16.19 -3.36
CA ASP A 200 -0.06 -16.10 -4.73
C ASP A 200 -0.96 -15.28 -5.67
N ARG A 201 -2.29 -15.41 -5.53
CA ARG A 201 -3.26 -14.64 -6.32
C ARG A 201 -3.21 -13.16 -5.97
N ILE A 202 -3.09 -12.84 -4.68
CA ILE A 202 -3.08 -11.46 -4.21
C ILE A 202 -1.83 -10.74 -4.70
N ILE A 203 -0.64 -11.31 -4.49
CA ILE A 203 0.62 -10.67 -4.89
C ILE A 203 0.75 -10.54 -6.40
N ALA A 204 0.30 -11.53 -7.17
CA ALA A 204 0.27 -11.46 -8.63
C ALA A 204 -0.65 -10.33 -9.14
N GLY A 205 -1.79 -10.10 -8.47
CA GLY A 205 -2.76 -9.06 -8.83
C GLY A 205 -2.25 -7.61 -8.64
N PHE A 206 -1.18 -7.42 -7.86
CA PHE A 206 -0.50 -6.13 -7.68
C PHE A 206 0.87 -6.07 -8.35
N ALA A 207 1.28 -7.13 -9.05
CA ALA A 207 2.62 -7.21 -9.60
C ALA A 207 2.93 -6.11 -10.63
N PRO A 208 2.03 -5.78 -11.57
CA PRO A 208 2.27 -4.68 -12.51
C PRO A 208 2.51 -3.33 -11.84
N GLU A 209 1.80 -3.02 -10.75
CA GLU A 209 1.91 -1.75 -10.02
C GLU A 209 3.13 -1.72 -9.11
N LEU A 210 3.47 -2.85 -8.49
CA LEU A 210 4.60 -2.93 -7.58
C LEU A 210 5.93 -3.09 -8.31
N TYR A 211 5.99 -3.97 -9.32
CA TYR A 211 7.22 -4.36 -10.02
C TYR A 211 7.33 -3.79 -11.43
N GLY A 212 6.27 -3.21 -12.00
CA GLY A 212 6.24 -2.79 -13.40
C GLY A 212 6.14 -3.96 -14.39
N ARG A 213 5.99 -5.19 -13.89
CA ARG A 213 5.91 -6.44 -14.68
C ARG A 213 5.10 -7.49 -13.91
N PRO A 214 4.50 -8.48 -14.61
CA PRO A 214 3.96 -9.67 -13.98
C PRO A 214 5.03 -10.43 -13.17
N LEU A 215 4.57 -11.21 -12.19
CA LEU A 215 5.41 -12.03 -11.33
C LEU A 215 5.79 -13.33 -12.05
N ASP A 216 7.08 -13.68 -12.08
CA ASP A 216 7.56 -14.94 -12.65
C ASP A 216 7.73 -16.02 -11.57
N GLU A 217 7.84 -17.28 -12.00
CA GLU A 217 8.15 -18.40 -11.11
C GLU A 217 9.52 -18.18 -10.44
N GLY A 218 9.54 -18.24 -9.10
CA GLY A 218 10.74 -18.02 -8.30
C GLY A 218 11.10 -16.56 -8.03
N ASP A 219 10.23 -15.59 -8.37
CA ASP A 219 10.38 -14.21 -7.89
C ASP A 219 10.07 -14.08 -6.40
N VAL A 220 9.11 -14.87 -5.89
CA VAL A 220 8.81 -14.99 -4.45
C VAL A 220 9.88 -15.85 -3.78
N LEU A 221 10.55 -15.27 -2.78
CA LEU A 221 11.61 -15.91 -2.00
C LEU A 221 11.06 -16.51 -0.69
N GLU A 222 10.19 -15.76 -0.03
CA GLU A 222 9.56 -16.14 1.24
C GLU A 222 8.07 -15.80 1.16
N GLN A 223 7.25 -16.64 1.78
CA GLN A 223 5.82 -16.41 1.96
C GLN A 223 5.40 -16.88 3.35
N ALA A 224 4.61 -16.06 4.04
CA ALA A 224 4.04 -16.38 5.33
C ALA A 224 2.61 -15.83 5.47
N VAL A 225 1.81 -16.49 6.29
CA VAL A 225 0.49 -16.01 6.71
C VAL A 225 0.53 -15.83 8.22
N VAL A 226 0.26 -14.61 8.69
CA VAL A 226 0.34 -14.24 10.11
C VAL A 226 -0.96 -13.58 10.54
N THR A 227 -1.57 -14.06 11.63
CA THR A 227 -2.77 -13.46 12.18
C THR A 227 -2.43 -12.43 13.26
N ARG A 228 -2.94 -11.20 13.13
CA ARG A 228 -2.76 -10.11 14.11
C ARG A 228 -4.06 -9.32 14.24
N GLY A 229 -4.52 -9.10 15.48
CA GLY A 229 -5.74 -8.29 15.72
C GLY A 229 -7.00 -8.84 15.05
N GLY A 230 -7.11 -10.17 14.89
CA GLY A 230 -8.24 -10.81 14.21
C GLY A 230 -8.22 -10.69 12.68
N LEU A 231 -7.13 -10.19 12.10
CA LEU A 231 -6.91 -10.13 10.65
C LEU A 231 -5.74 -11.02 10.25
N SER A 232 -5.85 -11.68 9.10
CA SER A 232 -4.71 -12.35 8.49
C SER A 232 -3.93 -11.41 7.61
N TYR A 233 -2.61 -11.50 7.73
CA TYR A 233 -1.65 -10.78 6.92
C TYR A 233 -0.89 -11.77 6.07
N TYR A 234 -0.95 -11.57 4.76
CA TYR A 234 -0.09 -12.27 3.83
C TYR A 234 1.21 -11.48 3.71
N GLN A 235 2.33 -12.15 3.92
CA GLN A 235 3.65 -11.54 3.90
C GLN A 235 4.53 -12.23 2.87
N TRP A 236 5.28 -11.44 2.11
CA TRP A 236 6.19 -11.93 1.08
C TRP A 236 7.55 -11.24 1.18
N ALA A 237 8.61 -11.99 0.87
CA ALA A 237 9.87 -11.44 0.40
C ALA A 237 10.00 -11.76 -1.09
N VAL A 238 10.26 -10.74 -1.91
CA VAL A 238 10.24 -10.85 -3.38
C VAL A 238 11.51 -10.24 -3.95
N LYS A 239 12.03 -10.84 -5.03
CA LYS A 239 13.21 -10.37 -5.74
C LYS A 239 13.02 -8.96 -6.33
N PRO A 240 14.10 -8.18 -6.46
CA PRO A 240 15.41 -8.43 -5.86
C PRO A 240 15.47 -8.10 -4.37
N HIS A 241 14.76 -7.06 -3.92
CA HIS A 241 14.91 -6.47 -2.58
C HIS A 241 13.60 -5.83 -2.11
N ARG A 242 12.54 -6.64 -1.96
CA ARG A 242 11.22 -6.13 -1.59
C ARG A 242 10.56 -7.00 -0.53
N LEU A 243 9.96 -6.34 0.45
CA LEU A 243 9.10 -6.92 1.46
C LEU A 243 7.68 -6.40 1.26
N VAL A 244 6.70 -7.29 1.28
CA VAL A 244 5.30 -6.94 1.08
C VAL A 244 4.46 -7.53 2.21
N SER A 245 3.51 -6.77 2.74
CA SER A 245 2.48 -7.28 3.66
C SER A 245 1.12 -6.77 3.20
N ALA A 246 0.12 -7.65 3.15
CA ALA A 246 -1.24 -7.29 2.77
C ALA A 246 -2.29 -7.86 3.73
N THR A 247 -3.39 -7.13 3.90
CA THR A 247 -4.59 -7.54 4.65
C THR A 247 -5.83 -6.94 3.97
N ALA A 248 -7.03 -7.41 4.28
CA ALA A 248 -8.28 -6.81 3.84
C ALA A 248 -9.25 -6.61 5.01
N VAL A 249 -10.00 -5.52 4.96
CA VAL A 249 -11.03 -5.17 5.95
C VAL A 249 -12.17 -4.47 5.20
N GLY A 250 -13.42 -4.91 5.43
CA GLY A 250 -14.57 -4.31 4.76
C GLY A 250 -14.47 -4.41 3.25
N ASN A 251 -14.50 -3.27 2.56
CA ASN A 251 -14.42 -3.18 1.10
C ASN A 251 -13.04 -2.70 0.58
N ARG A 252 -11.98 -2.80 1.39
CA ARG A 252 -10.63 -2.37 1.03
C ARG A 252 -9.60 -3.46 1.31
N LEU A 253 -8.67 -3.61 0.37
CA LEU A 253 -7.42 -4.32 0.57
C LEU A 253 -6.32 -3.29 0.83
N PHE A 254 -5.53 -3.54 1.88
CA PHE A 254 -4.40 -2.74 2.29
C PHE A 254 -3.12 -3.52 2.00
N LEU A 255 -2.18 -2.89 1.31
CA LEU A 255 -0.88 -3.49 1.01
C LEU A 255 0.21 -2.47 1.30
N ILE A 256 1.22 -2.88 2.07
CA ILE A 256 2.47 -2.14 2.20
C ILE A 256 3.55 -2.88 1.40
N SER A 257 4.32 -2.13 0.62
CA SER A 257 5.47 -2.65 -0.13
C SER A 257 6.68 -1.80 0.19
N VAL A 258 7.67 -2.39 0.85
CA VAL A 258 8.94 -1.78 1.24
C VAL A 258 10.04 -2.31 0.35
N ALA A 259 10.85 -1.44 -0.26
CA ALA A 259 11.88 -1.84 -1.20
C ALA A 259 13.17 -1.03 -1.03
N THR A 260 14.28 -1.62 -1.48
CA THR A 260 15.53 -0.87 -1.67
C THR A 260 15.95 -0.90 -3.14
N PRO A 261 16.47 0.21 -3.69
CA PRO A 261 16.99 0.23 -5.05
C PRO A 261 18.22 -0.67 -5.28
N THR A 262 19.02 -0.95 -4.25
CA THR A 262 20.31 -1.66 -4.41
C THR A 262 20.54 -2.78 -3.41
N ALA A 263 21.25 -3.83 -3.83
CA ALA A 263 21.64 -4.95 -2.96
C ALA A 263 22.50 -4.53 -1.76
N ARG A 264 23.28 -3.46 -1.91
CA ARG A 264 24.09 -2.92 -0.82
C ARG A 264 23.20 -2.35 0.29
N GLN A 265 22.16 -1.61 -0.08
CA GLN A 265 21.18 -1.07 0.87
C GLN A 265 20.42 -2.21 1.53
N TRP A 266 19.95 -3.18 0.75
CA TRP A 266 19.28 -4.37 1.28
C TRP A 266 20.09 -5.06 2.37
N ARG A 267 21.34 -5.45 2.08
CA ARG A 267 22.20 -6.14 3.06
C ARG A 267 22.43 -5.34 4.34
N LYS A 268 22.38 -4.00 4.26
CA LYS A 268 22.58 -3.13 5.41
C LYS A 268 21.30 -2.94 6.23
N TYR A 269 20.16 -2.73 5.56
CA TYR A 269 18.93 -2.25 6.19
C TYR A 269 17.78 -3.27 6.20
N GLU A 270 17.93 -4.47 5.61
CA GLU A 270 16.87 -5.49 5.53
C GLU A 270 16.17 -5.71 6.88
N ARG A 271 16.93 -5.78 7.99
CA ARG A 271 16.35 -5.99 9.32
C ARG A 271 15.41 -4.86 9.73
N GLU A 272 15.80 -3.62 9.51
CA GLU A 272 14.95 -2.46 9.80
C GLU A 272 13.72 -2.43 8.88
N LEU A 273 13.89 -2.74 7.59
CA LEU A 273 12.79 -2.80 6.62
C LEU A 273 11.79 -3.93 6.96
N ARG A 274 12.28 -5.03 7.53
CA ARG A 274 11.43 -6.12 8.01
C ARG A 274 10.58 -5.72 9.20
N VAL A 275 11.11 -4.88 10.10
CA VAL A 275 10.29 -4.26 11.17
C VAL A 275 9.15 -3.42 10.57
N ILE A 276 9.40 -2.65 9.50
CA ILE A 276 8.35 -1.90 8.79
C ILE A 276 7.26 -2.85 8.25
N GLN A 277 7.65 -3.93 7.57
CA GLN A 277 6.73 -4.94 7.03
C GLN A 277 5.90 -5.61 8.13
N GLU A 278 6.55 -6.05 9.21
CA GLU A 278 5.95 -6.85 10.27
C GLU A 278 5.05 -6.03 11.19
N SER A 279 5.37 -4.76 11.38
CA SER A 279 4.58 -3.82 12.20
C SER A 279 3.36 -3.25 11.49
N PHE A 280 3.21 -3.51 10.18
CA PHE A 280 2.04 -3.04 9.44
C PHE A 280 0.76 -3.63 9.99
N THR A 281 -0.14 -2.73 10.40
CA THR A 281 -1.41 -3.09 11.02
C THR A 281 -2.54 -2.18 10.54
N VAL A 282 -3.70 -2.79 10.40
CA VAL A 282 -4.98 -2.14 10.16
C VAL A 282 -5.89 -2.53 11.33
N PRO A 283 -6.61 -1.60 11.98
CA PRO A 283 -7.63 -1.93 12.94
C PRO A 283 -8.67 -2.85 12.28
N GLY A 284 -8.95 -3.99 12.90
CA GLY A 284 -10.10 -4.80 12.49
C GLY A 284 -11.35 -3.95 12.56
N GLY A 285 -12.19 -3.99 11.51
CA GLY A 285 -13.48 -3.32 11.52
C GLY A 285 -14.24 -3.74 12.78
N SER A 286 -14.63 -2.75 13.60
CA SER A 286 -15.51 -2.98 14.73
C SER A 286 -16.82 -3.57 14.22
N ALA A 287 -17.15 -4.77 14.71
CA ALA A 287 -18.46 -5.38 14.55
C ALA A 287 -19.58 -4.48 15.09
#